data_AF-A0A2V7KCG0-F1
#
_entry.id   AF-A0A2V7KCG0-F1
#
_cell.length_a   1.000
_cell.length_b   1.000
_cell.length_c   1.000
_cell.angle_alpha   90.00
_cell.angle_beta   90.00
_cell.angle_gamma   90.00
#
_symmetry.space_group_name_H-M   'P 1'
#
loop_
_entity.id
_entity.type
_entity.pdbx_description
1 polymer ?
#
loop_
_entity_poly.entity_id
_entity_poly.type
_entity_poly.pdbx_seq_one_letter_code
_entity_poly.pdbx_strand_id
1 'polypeptide(L)'
;MSALPIRPSAHPPIRIGILTVSDLGAVGQRADTSGDAILDWASEHGYEVVVRSVVSDETDRIAGKLVRWSDSGEVDVVLTTGGTGLTERDVTPEATAAILERGAEGIAEAIRAASGPGFPRAWLSRGKAGTRGKTLIINLPGSTNGVKEGLAVLATFIEHAVDLVSGADTRHQTPDTASYV
;
A
#
# COMPACT_ATOMS: atom_id res chain seq x y z
N MET A 1 8.63 -14.01 19.29
CA MET A 1 7.56 -13.71 18.32
C MET A 1 6.42 -13.09 19.12
N SER A 2 6.50 -11.78 19.39
CA SER A 2 5.42 -11.07 20.07
C SER A 2 4.34 -10.80 19.04
N ALA A 3 3.15 -11.37 19.22
CA ALA A 3 1.99 -11.03 18.41
C ALA A 3 1.74 -9.53 18.56
N LEU A 4 1.72 -8.80 17.45
CA LEU A 4 1.30 -7.39 17.44
C LEU A 4 -0.11 -7.31 18.06
N PRO A 5 -0.37 -6.33 18.95
CA PRO A 5 -1.65 -6.24 19.62
C PRO A 5 -2.75 -6.04 18.58
N ILE A 6 -3.66 -7.01 18.50
CA ILE A 6 -4.91 -6.89 17.76
C ILE A 6 -5.65 -5.69 18.35
N ARG A 7 -5.96 -4.72 17.51
CA ARG A 7 -6.66 -3.48 17.87
C ARG A 7 -7.91 -3.81 18.74
N PRO A 8 -8.07 -3.23 19.93
CA PRO A 8 -9.30 -3.40 20.69
C PRO A 8 -10.48 -2.82 19.89
N SER A 9 -11.61 -3.52 19.91
CA SER A 9 -12.78 -3.45 19.02
C SER A 9 -13.61 -2.15 19.04
N ALA A 10 -12.98 -0.99 19.25
CA ALA A 10 -13.64 0.32 19.32
C ALA A 10 -13.60 1.13 18.01
N HIS A 11 -12.78 0.73 17.02
CA HIS A 11 -12.66 1.42 15.74
C HIS A 11 -13.17 0.51 14.60
N PRO A 12 -13.86 1.06 13.59
CA PRO A 12 -14.24 0.30 12.40
C PRO A 12 -12.98 -0.29 11.73
N PRO A 13 -13.12 -1.42 11.01
CA PRO A 13 -11.99 -2.04 10.30
C PRO A 13 -11.42 -1.07 9.27
N ILE A 14 -10.11 -1.12 9.05
CA ILE A 14 -9.45 -0.34 8.00
C ILE A 14 -9.97 -0.82 6.65
N ARG A 15 -10.42 0.12 5.81
CA ARG A 15 -10.97 -0.16 4.48
C ARG A 15 -9.88 -0.04 3.42
N ILE A 16 -9.61 -1.14 2.73
CA ILE A 16 -8.52 -1.27 1.77
C ILE A 16 -9.05 -1.30 0.33
N GLY A 17 -8.43 -0.50 -0.53
CA GLY A 17 -8.55 -0.59 -1.98
C GLY A 17 -7.33 -1.29 -2.59
N ILE A 18 -7.55 -2.29 -3.44
CA ILE A 18 -6.47 -3.04 -4.12
C ILE A 18 -6.47 -2.69 -5.60
N LEU A 19 -5.37 -2.08 -6.08
CA LEU A 19 -5.17 -1.78 -7.50
C LEU A 19 -4.00 -2.56 -8.09
N THR A 20 -4.31 -3.58 -8.89
CA THR A 20 -3.28 -4.26 -9.68
C THR A 20 -3.07 -3.52 -11.00
N VAL A 21 -1.83 -3.14 -11.28
CA VAL A 21 -1.42 -2.52 -12.54
C VAL A 21 -0.65 -3.57 -13.35
N SER A 22 -1.26 -4.01 -14.45
CA SER A 22 -0.73 -5.05 -15.31
C SER A 22 -1.48 -5.10 -16.63
N ASP A 23 -0.79 -4.80 -17.74
CA ASP A 23 -1.32 -4.95 -19.10
C ASP A 23 -1.92 -6.35 -19.35
N LEU A 24 -1.18 -7.41 -19.00
CA LEU A 24 -1.65 -8.80 -19.17
C LEU A 24 -2.79 -9.15 -18.20
N GLY A 25 -2.76 -8.61 -16.98
CA GLY A 25 -3.82 -8.81 -16.00
C GLY A 25 -5.13 -8.15 -16.44
N ALA A 26 -5.05 -6.94 -17.02
CA ALA A 26 -6.20 -6.18 -17.48
C ALA A 26 -6.96 -6.87 -18.63
N VAL A 27 -6.28 -7.70 -19.42
CA VAL A 27 -6.88 -8.52 -20.50
C VAL A 27 -7.13 -9.98 -20.08
N GLY A 28 -7.00 -10.31 -18.79
CA GLY A 28 -7.28 -11.64 -18.26
C GLY A 28 -6.27 -12.72 -18.64
N GLN A 29 -5.10 -12.34 -19.15
CA GLN A 29 -4.04 -13.27 -19.58
C GLN A 29 -3.06 -13.64 -18.47
N ARG A 30 -3.20 -13.03 -17.29
CA ARG A 30 -2.39 -13.33 -16.11
C ARG A 30 -3.24 -13.26 -14.84
N ALA A 31 -3.12 -14.28 -13.99
CA ALA A 31 -3.75 -14.30 -12.69
C ALA A 31 -3.15 -13.21 -11.76
N ASP A 32 -4.01 -12.57 -10.98
CA ASP A 32 -3.65 -11.48 -10.06
C ASP A 32 -3.23 -12.02 -8.68
N THR A 33 -2.18 -12.84 -8.67
CA THR A 33 -1.68 -13.48 -7.43
C THR A 33 -1.11 -12.49 -6.43
N SER A 34 -0.66 -11.32 -6.91
CA SER A 34 -0.21 -10.22 -6.06
C SER A 34 -1.39 -9.52 -5.36
N GLY A 35 -2.49 -9.26 -6.08
CA GLY A 35 -3.72 -8.77 -5.47
C GLY A 35 -4.34 -9.78 -4.50
N ASP A 36 -4.28 -11.08 -4.81
CA ASP A 36 -4.74 -12.14 -3.90
C ASP A 36 -3.93 -12.14 -2.59
N ALA A 37 -2.61 -11.96 -2.65
CA ALA A 37 -1.79 -11.86 -1.44
C ALA A 37 -2.12 -10.64 -0.57
N ILE A 38 -2.56 -9.52 -1.17
CA ILE A 38 -3.03 -8.36 -0.41
C ILE A 38 -4.38 -8.65 0.24
N LEU A 39 -5.28 -9.34 -0.46
CA LEU A 39 -6.58 -9.76 0.06
C LEU A 39 -6.43 -10.69 1.27
N ASP A 40 -5.57 -11.71 1.16
CA ASP A 40 -5.30 -12.66 2.25
C ASP A 40 -4.75 -11.92 3.47
N TRP A 41 -3.75 -11.05 3.27
CA TRP A 41 -3.15 -10.25 4.34
C TRP A 41 -4.18 -9.33 5.02
N ALA A 42 -5.05 -8.67 4.24
CA ALA A 42 -6.12 -7.84 4.80
C ALA A 42 -7.06 -8.67 5.69
N SER A 43 -7.46 -9.85 5.23
CA SER A 43 -8.30 -10.76 6.02
C SER A 43 -7.61 -11.23 7.30
N GLU A 44 -6.32 -11.53 7.26
CA GLU A 44 -5.54 -11.95 8.42
C GLU A 44 -5.45 -10.87 9.51
N HIS A 45 -5.48 -9.60 9.13
CA HIS A 45 -5.38 -8.47 10.04
C HIS A 45 -6.77 -7.87 10.42
N GLY A 46 -7.87 -8.48 9.96
CA GLY A 46 -9.22 -7.97 10.22
C GLY A 46 -9.55 -6.68 9.50
N TYR A 47 -8.84 -6.37 8.40
CA TYR A 47 -9.13 -5.26 7.51
C TYR A 47 -10.17 -5.66 6.46
N GLU A 48 -10.90 -4.68 5.94
CA GLU A 48 -11.96 -4.90 4.96
C GLU A 48 -11.50 -4.46 3.56
N VAL A 49 -11.48 -5.37 2.59
CA VAL A 49 -11.23 -4.98 1.19
C VAL A 49 -12.54 -4.52 0.57
N VAL A 50 -12.71 -3.20 0.45
CA VAL A 50 -13.96 -2.58 -0.03
C VAL A 50 -13.97 -2.41 -1.55
N VAL A 51 -12.81 -2.30 -2.18
CA VAL A 51 -12.68 -2.19 -3.64
C VAL A 51 -11.46 -2.93 -4.14
N ARG A 52 -11.59 -3.62 -5.28
CA ARG A 52 -10.49 -4.27 -5.99
C ARG A 52 -10.65 -4.07 -7.50
N SER A 53 -9.57 -3.79 -8.20
CA SER A 53 -9.59 -3.61 -9.66
C SER A 53 -8.23 -3.93 -10.26
N VAL A 54 -8.24 -4.37 -11.51
CA VAL A 54 -7.05 -4.46 -12.36
C VAL A 54 -7.14 -3.39 -13.43
N VAL A 55 -6.02 -2.71 -13.75
CA VAL A 55 -5.91 -1.72 -14.83
C VAL A 55 -4.65 -1.97 -15.65
N SER A 56 -4.65 -1.51 -16.90
CA SER A 56 -3.45 -1.48 -17.75
C SER A 56 -2.47 -0.41 -17.28
N ASP A 57 -1.21 -0.52 -17.73
CA ASP A 57 -0.10 0.36 -17.41
C ASP A 57 -0.22 1.73 -18.14
N GLU A 58 -1.32 2.44 -17.88
CA GLU A 58 -1.64 3.75 -18.47
C GLU A 58 -1.82 4.78 -17.34
N THR A 59 -1.03 5.84 -17.36
CA THR A 59 -0.94 6.82 -16.26
C THR A 59 -2.30 7.38 -15.84
N ASP A 60 -3.12 7.79 -16.80
CA ASP A 60 -4.45 8.37 -16.63
C ASP A 60 -5.48 7.36 -16.09
N ARG A 61 -5.36 6.07 -16.46
CA ARG A 61 -6.21 5.02 -15.88
C ARG A 61 -5.87 4.76 -14.41
N ILE A 62 -4.58 4.69 -14.09
CA ILE A 62 -4.09 4.48 -12.73
C ILE A 62 -4.48 5.69 -11.87
N ALA A 63 -4.06 6.90 -12.26
CA ALA A 63 -4.34 8.13 -11.52
C ALA A 63 -5.83 8.36 -11.34
N GLY A 64 -6.64 8.19 -12.40
CA GLY A 64 -8.09 8.34 -12.32
C GLY A 64 -8.75 7.32 -11.38
N LYS A 65 -8.22 6.11 -11.25
CA LYS A 65 -8.71 5.12 -10.27
C LYS A 65 -8.33 5.51 -8.85
N LEU A 66 -7.08 5.89 -8.62
CA LEU A 66 -6.59 6.35 -7.32
C LEU A 66 -7.41 7.54 -6.82
N VAL A 67 -7.61 8.57 -7.65
CA VAL A 67 -8.42 9.75 -7.31
C VAL A 67 -9.84 9.36 -6.92
N ARG A 68 -10.53 8.58 -7.76
CA ARG A 68 -11.92 8.18 -7.47
C ARG A 68 -12.06 7.41 -6.16
N TRP A 69 -11.10 6.55 -5.83
CA TRP A 69 -11.14 5.78 -4.60
C TRP A 69 -10.77 6.62 -3.37
N SER A 70 -9.78 7.49 -3.48
CA SER A 70 -9.40 8.38 -2.38
C SER A 70 -10.48 9.42 -2.06
N ASP A 71 -11.19 9.90 -3.09
CA ASP A 71 -12.19 10.96 -2.93
C ASP A 71 -13.59 10.41 -2.59
N SER A 72 -13.81 9.09 -2.57
CA SER A 72 -15.13 8.51 -2.30
C SER A 72 -15.54 8.58 -0.82
N GLY A 73 -14.58 8.69 0.09
CA GLY A 73 -14.79 8.53 1.54
C GLY A 73 -14.96 7.08 1.99
N GLU A 74 -14.81 6.11 1.07
CA GLU A 74 -15.00 4.68 1.34
C GLU A 74 -13.68 3.93 1.59
N VAL A 75 -12.53 4.51 1.25
CA VAL A 75 -11.22 3.85 1.31
C VAL A 75 -10.24 4.59 2.21
N ASP A 76 -9.68 3.89 3.18
CA ASP A 76 -8.68 4.43 4.11
C ASP A 76 -7.25 4.22 3.59
N VAL A 77 -7.01 3.08 2.95
CA VAL A 77 -5.70 2.72 2.35
C VAL A 77 -5.89 2.18 0.94
N VAL A 78 -5.14 2.70 -0.03
CA VAL A 78 -5.01 2.10 -1.36
C VAL A 78 -3.63 1.46 -1.49
N LEU A 79 -3.62 0.16 -1.75
CA LEU A 79 -2.41 -0.61 -2.05
C LEU A 79 -2.38 -0.93 -3.54
N THR A 80 -1.37 -0.43 -4.23
CA THR A 80 -1.15 -0.79 -5.64
C THR A 80 -0.09 -1.88 -5.76
N THR A 81 -0.14 -2.70 -6.81
CA THR A 81 0.93 -3.65 -7.14
C THR A 81 1.19 -3.64 -8.65
N GLY A 82 2.47 -3.58 -9.04
CA GLY A 82 2.89 -3.54 -10.44
C GLY A 82 3.24 -2.15 -10.96
N GLY A 83 3.94 -2.09 -12.10
CA GLY A 83 4.32 -0.87 -12.80
C GLY A 83 5.31 0.04 -12.06
N THR A 84 6.12 -0.49 -11.13
CA THR A 84 7.07 0.27 -10.28
C THR A 84 8.55 0.09 -10.66
N GLY A 85 8.84 -0.63 -11.75
CA GLY A 85 10.19 -0.86 -12.25
C GLY A 85 10.82 0.34 -13.00
N LEU A 86 11.76 0.02 -13.89
CA LEU A 86 12.53 0.99 -14.69
C LEU A 86 12.19 0.97 -16.18
N THR A 87 11.20 0.19 -16.60
CA THR A 87 10.80 0.12 -18.01
C THR A 87 9.90 1.31 -18.37
N GLU A 88 9.75 1.59 -19.67
CA GLU A 88 8.88 2.67 -20.16
C GLU A 88 7.40 2.47 -19.80
N ARG A 89 6.98 1.22 -19.55
CA ARG A 89 5.62 0.89 -19.12
C ARG A 89 5.42 1.03 -17.61
N ASP A 90 6.50 1.06 -16.82
CA ASP A 90 6.40 1.20 -15.37
C ASP A 90 6.01 2.64 -15.00
N VAL A 91 4.72 2.97 -15.03
CA VAL A 91 4.21 4.35 -14.84
C VAL A 91 3.40 4.55 -13.55
N THR A 92 3.29 3.52 -12.70
CA THR A 92 2.55 3.60 -11.43
C THR A 92 3.09 4.68 -10.48
N PRO A 93 4.43 4.84 -10.31
CA PRO A 93 4.99 5.92 -9.50
C PRO A 93 4.60 7.32 -9.97
N GLU A 94 4.64 7.58 -11.28
CA GLU A 94 4.26 8.85 -11.89
C GLU A 94 2.78 9.14 -11.67
N ALA A 95 1.92 8.15 -11.95
CA ALA A 95 0.48 8.26 -11.75
C ALA A 95 0.11 8.52 -10.29
N THR A 96 0.84 7.87 -9.37
CA THR A 96 0.67 8.08 -7.93
C THR A 96 1.13 9.48 -7.53
N ALA A 97 2.35 9.88 -7.90
CA ALA A 97 2.92 11.17 -7.56
C ALA A 97 2.07 12.35 -8.06
N ALA A 98 1.43 12.22 -9.23
CA ALA A 98 0.57 13.25 -9.81
C ALA A 98 -0.67 13.58 -8.96
N ILE A 99 -1.09 12.69 -8.05
CA ILE A 99 -2.34 12.83 -7.29
C ILE A 99 -2.14 12.96 -5.78
N LEU A 100 -0.91 12.76 -5.30
CA LEU A 100 -0.56 12.89 -3.89
C LEU A 100 -0.59 14.36 -3.47
N GLU A 101 -1.21 14.64 -2.32
CA GLU A 101 -1.20 15.96 -1.68
C GLU A 101 0.00 16.09 -0.73
N ARG A 102 0.44 14.97 -0.15
CA ARG A 102 1.62 14.90 0.72
C ARG A 102 2.38 13.60 0.48
N GLY A 103 3.68 13.70 0.22
CA GLY A 103 4.58 12.55 0.11
C GLY A 103 4.89 11.92 1.47
N ALA A 104 5.15 10.61 1.47
CA ALA A 104 5.62 9.84 2.61
C ALA A 104 6.76 8.90 2.17
N GLU A 105 7.86 9.48 1.71
CA GLU A 105 9.00 8.80 1.08
C GLU A 105 9.58 7.67 1.96
N GLY A 106 9.61 7.88 3.28
CA GLY A 106 10.12 6.92 4.25
C GLY A 106 9.40 5.55 4.21
N ILE A 107 8.13 5.50 3.84
CA ILE A 107 7.41 4.23 3.67
C ILE A 107 7.99 3.44 2.49
N ALA A 108 8.20 4.11 1.35
CA ALA A 108 8.78 3.47 0.17
C ALA A 108 10.24 3.06 0.41
N GLU A 109 10.99 3.84 1.18
CA GLU A 109 12.35 3.52 1.60
C GLU A 109 12.40 2.27 2.49
N ALA A 110 11.50 2.18 3.47
CA ALA A 110 11.39 1.02 4.36
C ALA A 110 11.06 -0.26 3.59
N ILE A 111 10.14 -0.20 2.63
CA ILE A 111 9.80 -1.35 1.76
C ILE A 111 11.02 -1.81 0.96
N ARG A 112 11.79 -0.88 0.35
CA ARG A 112 13.03 -1.24 -0.36
C ARG A 112 14.08 -1.82 0.57
N ALA A 113 14.24 -1.24 1.76
CA ALA A 113 15.24 -1.65 2.74
C ALA A 113 14.97 -3.04 3.32
N ALA A 114 13.70 -3.45 3.45
CA ALA A 114 13.35 -4.78 3.92
C ALA A 114 13.78 -5.89 2.94
N SER A 115 13.58 -5.68 1.64
CA SER A 115 13.91 -6.66 0.60
C SER A 115 15.38 -6.58 0.13
N GLY A 116 15.97 -5.37 0.14
CA GLY A 116 17.24 -5.06 -0.50
C GLY A 116 18.44 -5.94 -0.13
N PRO A 117 18.66 -6.30 1.16
CA PRO A 117 19.76 -7.18 1.56
C PRO A 117 19.70 -8.59 0.96
N GLY A 118 18.51 -9.17 0.86
CA GLY A 118 18.30 -10.51 0.28
C GLY A 118 18.02 -10.50 -1.23
N PHE A 119 17.55 -9.37 -1.74
CA PHE A 119 17.18 -9.18 -3.13
C PHE A 119 17.61 -7.79 -3.63
N PRO A 120 18.87 -7.61 -4.07
CA PRO A 120 19.39 -6.30 -4.47
C PRO A 120 18.61 -5.59 -5.58
N ARG A 121 17.84 -6.32 -6.40
CA ARG A 121 16.95 -5.73 -7.41
C ARG A 121 15.80 -4.92 -6.80
N ALA A 122 15.45 -5.12 -5.53
CA ALA A 122 14.45 -4.31 -4.84
C ALA A 122 14.81 -2.82 -4.82
N TRP A 123 16.11 -2.49 -4.80
CA TRP A 123 16.59 -1.10 -4.83
C TRP A 123 16.20 -0.35 -6.10
N LEU A 124 15.88 -1.06 -7.19
CA LEU A 124 15.44 -0.46 -8.46
C LEU A 124 13.97 -0.02 -8.44
N SER A 125 13.21 -0.42 -7.42
CA SER A 125 11.80 -0.04 -7.30
C SER A 125 11.64 1.47 -7.13
N ARG A 126 10.81 2.07 -7.97
CA ARG A 126 10.48 3.50 -7.95
C ARG A 126 9.16 3.78 -7.20
N GLY A 127 8.61 2.79 -6.51
CA GLY A 127 7.35 2.90 -5.78
C GLY A 127 7.31 4.14 -4.87
N LYS A 128 6.13 4.76 -4.81
CA LYS A 128 5.82 5.94 -4.00
C LYS A 128 4.83 5.60 -2.90
N ALA A 129 4.79 6.46 -1.89
CA ALA A 129 3.79 6.45 -0.85
C ALA A 129 3.45 7.88 -0.44
N GLY A 130 2.23 8.10 0.02
CA GLY A 130 1.76 9.41 0.47
C GLY A 130 0.26 9.43 0.67
N THR A 131 -0.30 10.62 0.85
CA THR A 131 -1.73 10.79 1.13
C THR A 131 -2.43 11.65 0.08
N ARG A 132 -3.71 11.37 -0.10
CA ARG A 132 -4.69 12.23 -0.78
C ARG A 132 -5.95 12.29 0.08
N GLY A 133 -6.34 13.47 0.54
CA GLY A 133 -7.43 13.63 1.50
C GLY A 133 -7.17 12.78 2.75
N LYS A 134 -8.12 11.88 3.07
CA LYS A 134 -8.03 10.95 4.20
C LYS A 134 -7.58 9.54 3.80
N THR A 135 -6.99 9.38 2.63
CA THR A 135 -6.56 8.08 2.11
C THR A 135 -5.04 8.01 2.00
N LEU A 136 -4.45 6.96 2.57
CA LEU A 136 -3.06 6.59 2.40
C LEU A 136 -2.89 5.76 1.13
N ILE A 137 -1.94 6.10 0.27
CA ILE A 137 -1.68 5.40 -1.00
C ILE A 137 -0.25 4.89 -0.97
N ILE A 138 -0.05 3.60 -1.24
CA ILE A 138 1.26 2.94 -1.19
C ILE A 138 1.43 2.04 -2.41
N ASN A 139 2.53 2.21 -3.14
CA ASN A 139 2.90 1.30 -4.22
C ASN A 139 3.75 0.14 -3.68
N LEU A 140 3.27 -1.08 -3.87
CA LEU A 140 3.99 -2.31 -3.62
C LEU A 140 4.67 -2.83 -4.90
N PRO A 141 5.69 -3.70 -4.78
CA PRO A 141 6.28 -4.40 -5.92
C PRO A 141 5.25 -5.20 -6.73
N GLY A 142 5.57 -5.53 -7.98
CA GLY A 142 4.68 -6.34 -8.83
C GLY A 142 4.72 -7.84 -8.57
N SER A 143 5.79 -8.37 -7.97
CA SER A 143 5.89 -9.80 -7.64
C SER A 143 5.17 -10.12 -6.32
N THR A 144 4.54 -11.30 -6.25
CA THR A 144 3.82 -11.75 -5.04
C THR A 144 4.72 -11.80 -3.81
N ASN A 145 5.99 -12.20 -3.94
CA ASN A 145 6.94 -12.17 -2.83
C ASN A 145 7.27 -10.75 -2.39
N GLY A 146 7.51 -9.83 -3.34
CA GLY A 146 7.78 -8.43 -3.01
C GLY A 146 6.57 -7.73 -2.36
N VAL A 147 5.36 -8.11 -2.75
CA VAL A 147 4.13 -7.70 -2.06
C VAL A 147 4.14 -8.18 -0.61
N LYS A 148 4.37 -9.48 -0.37
CA LYS A 148 4.39 -10.04 1.00
C LYS A 148 5.44 -9.37 1.89
N GLU A 149 6.63 -9.11 1.38
CA GLU A 149 7.69 -8.39 2.10
C GLU A 149 7.28 -6.94 2.41
N GLY A 150 6.68 -6.24 1.44
CA GLY A 150 6.15 -4.89 1.66
C GLY A 150 5.02 -4.86 2.70
N LEU A 151 4.09 -5.81 2.64
CA LEU A 151 2.99 -5.94 3.60
C LEU A 151 3.51 -6.22 5.02
N ALA A 152 4.58 -7.02 5.16
CA ALA A 152 5.22 -7.25 6.46
C ALA A 152 5.80 -5.95 7.05
N VAL A 153 6.32 -5.05 6.23
CA VAL A 153 6.74 -3.71 6.66
C VAL A 153 5.53 -2.90 7.12
N LEU A 154 4.47 -2.85 6.30
CA LEU A 154 3.27 -2.06 6.59
C LEU A 154 2.57 -2.50 7.88
N ALA A 155 2.53 -3.81 8.18
CA ALA A 155 1.92 -4.35 9.39
C ALA A 155 2.50 -3.77 10.69
N THR A 156 3.69 -3.17 10.65
CA THR A 156 4.33 -2.55 11.82
C THR A 156 3.80 -1.16 12.17
N PHE A 157 3.13 -0.46 11.23
CA PHE A 157 2.71 0.93 11.44
C PHE A 157 1.41 1.37 10.74
N ILE A 158 0.80 0.54 9.87
CA ILE A 158 -0.30 0.97 9.01
C ILE A 158 -1.50 1.51 9.81
N GLU A 159 -1.84 0.90 10.94
CA GLU A 159 -2.95 1.35 11.78
C GLU A 159 -2.71 2.75 12.33
N HIS A 160 -1.49 2.99 12.82
CA HIS A 160 -1.10 4.31 13.30
C HIS A 160 -1.11 5.34 12.17
N ALA A 161 -0.64 4.97 10.98
CA ALA A 161 -0.69 5.86 9.81
C ALA A 161 -2.13 6.23 9.44
N VAL A 162 -3.07 5.28 9.47
CA VAL A 162 -4.49 5.55 9.21
C VAL A 162 -5.11 6.46 10.27
N ASP A 163 -4.76 6.30 11.54
CA ASP A 163 -5.23 7.19 12.62
C ASP A 163 -4.77 8.64 12.40
N LEU A 164 -3.50 8.83 12.04
CA LEU A 164 -2.95 10.15 11.70
C LEU A 164 -3.67 10.78 10.51
N VAL A 165 -3.91 10.00 9.45
CA VAL A 165 -4.51 10.50 8.19
C VAL A 165 -6.01 10.78 8.34
N SER A 166 -6.73 9.96 9.11
CA SER A 166 -8.18 10.14 9.33
C SER A 166 -8.50 11.32 10.26
N GLY A 167 -7.53 11.71 11.10
CA GLY A 167 -7.66 12.74 12.13
C GLY A 167 -8.30 12.22 13.42
N ALA A 168 -8.28 10.91 13.66
CA ALA A 168 -8.71 10.31 14.92
C ALA A 168 -7.71 10.67 16.04
N ASP A 169 -8.22 11.15 17.18
CA ASP A 169 -7.52 11.70 18.36
C ASP A 169 -6.06 11.22 18.53
N THR A 170 -5.10 11.97 17.96
CA THR A 170 -3.67 11.63 17.96
C THR A 170 -2.99 12.10 19.24
N ARG A 171 -3.52 11.77 20.41
CA ARG A 171 -2.72 11.85 21.64
C ARG A 171 -1.55 10.88 21.46
N HIS A 172 -0.36 11.43 21.21
CA HIS A 172 0.88 10.68 21.03
C HIS A 172 1.02 9.63 22.14
N GLN A 173 0.73 8.37 21.82
CA GLN A 173 1.24 7.26 22.60
C GLN A 173 2.69 7.12 22.17
N THR A 174 3.60 7.76 22.90
CA THR A 174 5.03 7.45 22.81
C THR A 174 5.19 5.94 22.98
N PRO A 175 5.84 5.23 22.04
CA PRO A 175 6.18 3.83 22.25
C PRO A 175 6.98 3.71 23.55
N ASP A 176 6.67 2.70 24.35
CA ASP A 176 7.47 2.40 25.54
C ASP A 176 8.89 2.06 25.09
N THR A 177 9.83 2.95 25.41
CA THR A 177 11.26 2.92 25.00
C THR A 177 11.97 1.62 25.40
N ALA A 178 11.34 0.78 26.23
CA ALA A 178 11.84 -0.53 26.64
C ALA A 178 11.86 -1.60 25.52
N SER A 179 11.32 -1.32 24.33
CA SER A 179 11.26 -2.27 23.20
C SER A 179 12.37 -2.11 22.15
N TYR A 180 13.29 -1.16 22.35
CA TYR A 180 14.41 -0.85 21.45
C TYR A 180 15.80 -1.14 22.03
N VAL A 181 15.89 -2.01 23.05
CA VAL A 181 17.16 -2.54 23.60
C VAL A 181 17.25 -4.05 23.44
#